data_AF-A0A8J4G184-F1
#
_entry.id   AF-A0A8J4G184-F1
#
_cell.length_a   1.000
_cell.length_b   1.000
_cell.length_c   1.000
_cell.angle_alpha   90.00
_cell.angle_beta   90.00
_cell.angle_gamma   90.00
#
_symmetry.space_group_name_H-M   'P 1'
#
loop_
_entity.id
_entity.type
_entity.pdbx_description
1 polymer ?
#
loop_
_entity_poly.entity_id
_entity_poly.type
_entity_poly.pdbx_seq_one_letter_code
_entity_poly.pdbx_strand_id
1 'polypeptide(L)'
;MFRAMNNPVYAAWKIGKRYPVSGELAEAVCERYMEPDCATLEKDTVQISTAVLKMPHSGGKWPVEFGGYPFNRTPGPLTVAYRQAYADLGVNLWPDPEDPATEEAARATKPERFGYLSYRMDDTECAGCWAESTWWMTGRHGWWHRQLPGYARRKVGIGHIWANLFPGEYQKEIILMHTGWYNWRVAARIAKSRSRVYIANQLCSLNHMHNPVPDIRTVVAYQPGVIHANLSKEQYVQAVQGLGQVAVALGAIAAWPAVPCDSEWALTEEARKAVQRPTEHAVPWSYLDTYYTVQPFGENLEELQCEWAGFSHYDCLCTQQPDRLEVGRGMLAVEFHHLVTSTRAVPSLETTLKLEDGAPAATPPPAGNTARKPIRYRDLIVLNARSIFLRLQNEQMPIFWLDRLVEVSDLDGEAAEQFKHWRTKCRALHYLDLTEEQRGRVL
;
A
#
# COMPACT_ATOMS: atom_id res chain seq x y z
N MET A 1 31.25 -0.77 9.71
CA MET A 1 30.96 -1.74 8.62
C MET A 1 31.90 -1.62 7.41
N PHE A 2 32.08 -0.44 6.79
CA PHE A 2 33.00 -0.26 5.64
C PHE A 2 34.49 -0.57 5.95
N ARG A 3 34.94 -0.44 7.20
CA ARG A 3 36.29 -0.88 7.64
C ARG A 3 36.36 -2.40 7.96
N ALA A 4 35.31 -2.99 8.53
CA ALA A 4 35.21 -4.43 8.75
C ALA A 4 35.11 -5.22 7.41
N MET A 5 34.45 -4.61 6.42
CA MET A 5 34.35 -5.06 5.02
C MET A 5 35.59 -4.73 4.17
N ASN A 6 36.67 -4.18 4.73
CA ASN A 6 37.90 -3.91 3.97
C ASN A 6 39.16 -4.43 4.66
N ASN A 7 39.03 -5.09 5.80
CA ASN A 7 40.13 -5.81 6.44
C ASN A 7 40.23 -7.24 5.84
N PRO A 8 41.40 -7.91 5.88
CA PRO A 8 41.69 -9.21 5.24
C PRO A 8 40.92 -10.38 5.86
N VAL A 9 39.92 -10.06 6.68
CA VAL A 9 38.95 -10.94 7.31
C VAL A 9 38.22 -11.79 6.25
N TYR A 10 38.10 -11.37 4.97
CA TYR A 10 37.59 -12.19 3.86
C TYR A 10 38.27 -13.54 3.63
N ALA A 11 39.53 -13.72 4.06
CA ALA A 11 40.23 -15.00 3.92
C ALA A 11 39.82 -16.04 4.99
N ALA A 12 39.13 -15.63 6.06
CA ALA A 12 38.86 -16.47 7.24
C ALA A 12 37.42 -17.03 7.34
N TRP A 13 36.49 -16.58 6.48
CA TRP A 13 35.09 -17.01 6.55
C TRP A 13 34.85 -18.26 5.70
N LYS A 14 34.38 -19.32 6.35
CA LYS A 14 33.97 -20.56 5.69
C LYS A 14 32.46 -20.59 5.57
N ILE A 15 31.96 -20.87 4.37
CA ILE A 15 30.53 -21.05 4.10
C ILE A 15 29.97 -22.08 5.08
N GLY A 16 28.85 -21.76 5.73
CA GLY A 16 28.18 -22.66 6.68
C GLY A 16 28.75 -22.64 8.10
N LYS A 17 29.85 -21.91 8.35
CA LYS A 17 30.42 -21.77 9.69
C LYS A 17 29.69 -20.66 10.46
N ARG A 18 29.40 -20.93 11.74
CA ARG A 18 28.82 -19.97 12.70
C ARG A 18 29.93 -19.18 13.37
N TYR A 19 29.72 -17.87 13.53
CA TYR A 19 30.65 -16.94 14.14
C TYR A 19 29.93 -16.17 15.26
N PRO A 20 30.52 -16.07 16.46
CA PRO A 20 29.90 -15.32 17.56
C PRO A 20 29.84 -13.82 17.22
N VAL A 21 28.75 -13.16 17.61
CA VAL A 21 28.59 -11.70 17.51
C VAL A 21 29.23 -11.08 18.75
N SER A 22 30.48 -10.65 18.65
CA SER A 22 31.21 -10.01 19.75
C SER A 22 32.09 -8.85 19.27
N GLY A 23 32.45 -7.96 20.19
CA GLY A 23 33.31 -6.79 19.91
C GLY A 23 32.66 -5.79 18.95
N GLU A 24 33.45 -5.21 18.04
CA GLU A 24 33.01 -4.20 17.06
C GLU A 24 31.83 -4.65 16.17
N LEU A 25 31.64 -5.97 15.98
CA LEU A 25 30.51 -6.51 15.22
C LEU A 25 29.20 -6.39 16.02
N ALA A 26 29.23 -6.57 17.34
CA ALA A 26 28.06 -6.41 18.20
C ALA A 26 27.60 -4.95 18.23
N GLU A 27 28.53 -4.01 18.39
CA GLU A 27 28.24 -2.56 18.38
C GLU A 27 27.66 -2.09 17.03
N ALA A 28 28.22 -2.55 15.91
CA ALA A 28 27.75 -2.18 14.57
C ALA A 28 26.39 -2.81 14.20
N VAL A 29 26.09 -4.00 14.73
CA VAL A 29 24.76 -4.60 14.63
C VAL A 29 23.77 -3.73 15.44
N CYS A 30 24.09 -3.42 16.69
CA CYS A 30 23.27 -2.58 17.56
C CYS A 30 22.92 -1.20 16.99
N GLU A 31 23.91 -0.47 16.47
CA GLU A 31 23.72 0.88 15.92
C GLU A 31 22.82 0.89 14.67
N ARG A 32 22.83 -0.18 13.87
CA ARG A 32 22.05 -0.30 12.63
C ARG A 32 20.59 -0.70 12.87
N TYR A 33 20.32 -1.47 13.93
CA TYR A 33 18.99 -2.04 14.20
C TYR A 33 18.14 -1.22 15.19
N MET A 34 18.71 -0.19 15.85
CA MET A 34 18.01 0.67 16.83
C MET A 34 17.16 -0.11 17.86
N GLU A 35 17.59 -1.31 18.26
CA GLU A 35 16.85 -2.08 19.26
C GLU A 35 17.21 -1.62 20.68
N PRO A 36 16.23 -1.48 21.60
CA PRO A 36 16.46 -0.95 22.94
C PRO A 36 17.33 -1.82 23.86
N ASP A 37 17.58 -3.10 23.54
CA ASP A 37 18.12 -4.08 24.50
C ASP A 37 19.26 -4.93 23.93
N CYS A 38 20.33 -4.24 23.55
CA CYS A 38 21.50 -4.82 22.87
C CYS A 38 22.41 -5.72 23.73
N ALA A 39 22.20 -5.78 25.04
CA ALA A 39 22.99 -6.62 25.95
C ALA A 39 22.75 -8.13 25.75
N THR A 40 21.76 -8.51 24.94
CA THR A 40 21.35 -9.91 24.72
C THR A 40 22.08 -10.60 23.55
N LEU A 41 22.75 -9.84 22.67
CA LEU A 41 23.34 -10.36 21.42
C LEU A 41 24.69 -11.09 21.58
N GLU A 42 25.36 -11.01 22.74
CA GLU A 42 26.66 -11.66 22.97
C GLU A 42 26.63 -13.21 22.84
N LYS A 43 25.44 -13.80 22.94
CA LYS A 43 25.23 -15.25 22.77
C LYS A 43 24.84 -15.65 21.35
N ASP A 44 24.58 -14.68 20.48
CA ASP A 44 24.13 -14.97 19.12
C ASP A 44 25.28 -15.30 18.19
N THR A 45 24.97 -16.17 17.23
CA THR A 45 25.92 -16.55 16.19
C THR A 45 25.36 -16.19 14.83
N VAL A 46 26.18 -15.55 14.01
CA VAL A 46 25.87 -15.31 12.60
C VAL A 46 26.50 -16.40 11.75
N GLN A 47 25.72 -16.94 10.82
CA GLN A 47 26.24 -17.76 9.73
C GLN A 47 26.45 -16.86 8.53
N ILE A 48 27.66 -16.90 7.97
CA ILE A 48 27.97 -16.14 6.76
C ILE A 48 28.03 -17.07 5.56
N SER A 49 27.16 -16.77 4.60
CA SER A 49 27.20 -17.31 3.24
C SER A 49 27.87 -16.27 2.35
N THR A 50 28.56 -16.71 1.30
CA THR A 50 29.09 -15.78 0.29
C THR A 50 28.59 -16.15 -1.08
N ALA A 51 28.26 -15.16 -1.90
CA ALA A 51 28.05 -15.35 -3.32
C ALA A 51 28.97 -14.43 -4.10
N VAL A 52 29.39 -14.88 -5.28
CA VAL A 52 30.03 -14.03 -6.27
C VAL A 52 28.93 -13.55 -7.21
N LEU A 53 28.58 -12.27 -7.11
CA LEU A 53 27.71 -11.63 -8.06
C LEU A 53 28.52 -11.28 -9.31
N LYS A 54 27.98 -11.67 -10.45
CA LYS A 54 28.46 -11.29 -11.78
C LYS A 54 27.40 -10.39 -12.40
N MET A 55 27.80 -9.46 -13.26
CA MET A 55 26.84 -8.68 -14.03
C MET A 55 25.94 -9.64 -14.83
N PRO A 56 24.63 -9.70 -14.53
CA PRO A 56 23.73 -10.58 -15.27
C PRO A 56 23.62 -10.04 -16.70
N HIS A 57 23.69 -10.94 -17.69
CA HIS A 57 23.52 -10.57 -19.09
C HIS A 57 22.98 -11.74 -19.89
N SER A 58 21.89 -11.53 -20.63
CA SER A 58 21.24 -12.57 -21.44
C SER A 58 21.96 -12.84 -22.77
N GLY A 59 22.79 -11.89 -23.23
CA GLY A 59 23.35 -11.90 -24.58
C GLY A 59 22.27 -11.74 -25.66
N GLY A 60 21.10 -11.22 -25.28
CA GLY A 60 19.86 -11.22 -26.05
C GLY A 60 19.33 -12.61 -26.38
N LYS A 61 19.78 -13.66 -25.69
CA LYS A 61 19.27 -15.02 -25.86
C LYS A 61 18.14 -15.28 -24.87
N TRP A 62 16.95 -15.51 -25.44
CA TRP A 62 15.74 -15.81 -24.70
C TRP A 62 15.16 -17.13 -25.19
N PRO A 63 15.50 -18.27 -24.54
CA PRO A 63 15.10 -19.58 -25.04
C PRO A 63 13.57 -19.71 -25.07
N VAL A 64 13.05 -20.24 -26.17
CA VAL A 64 11.60 -20.29 -26.43
C VAL A 64 10.92 -21.34 -25.54
N GLU A 65 11.62 -22.44 -25.25
CA GLU A 65 11.23 -23.46 -24.28
C GLU A 65 11.02 -22.90 -22.86
N PHE A 66 11.56 -21.70 -22.64
CA PHE A 66 11.59 -20.94 -21.41
C PHE A 66 10.86 -19.60 -21.60
N GLY A 67 9.80 -19.57 -22.41
CA GLY A 67 8.90 -18.41 -22.53
C GLY A 67 9.37 -17.26 -23.42
N GLY A 68 10.61 -17.30 -23.93
CA GLY A 68 11.15 -16.28 -24.84
C GLY A 68 11.30 -14.90 -24.19
N TYR A 69 11.42 -13.86 -25.01
CA TYR A 69 11.62 -12.48 -24.55
C TYR A 69 10.33 -11.94 -23.90
N PRO A 70 10.34 -11.60 -22.60
CA PRO A 70 9.10 -11.30 -21.87
C PRO A 70 8.70 -9.81 -21.96
N PHE A 71 9.57 -8.95 -22.47
CA PHE A 71 9.38 -7.49 -22.49
C PHE A 71 8.98 -6.98 -23.88
N ASN A 72 8.63 -5.70 -23.96
CA ASN A 72 8.43 -5.05 -25.25
C ASN A 72 9.80 -4.74 -25.86
N ARG A 73 10.03 -5.12 -27.12
CA ARG A 73 11.33 -4.95 -27.80
C ARG A 73 11.72 -3.48 -27.95
N THR A 74 10.73 -2.59 -27.92
CA THR A 74 10.94 -1.16 -27.95
C THR A 74 10.60 -0.60 -26.58
N PRO A 75 11.57 0.01 -25.87
CA PRO A 75 11.30 0.71 -24.62
C PRO A 75 10.20 1.76 -24.80
N GLY A 76 9.30 1.85 -23.82
CA GLY A 76 8.28 2.90 -23.80
C GLY A 76 8.89 4.28 -23.51
N PRO A 77 8.14 5.37 -23.77
CA PRO A 77 8.65 6.74 -23.61
C PRO A 77 9.16 7.05 -22.19
N LEU A 78 8.55 6.46 -21.15
CA LEU A 78 8.98 6.64 -19.76
C LEU A 78 10.32 5.96 -19.46
N THR A 79 10.55 4.75 -19.96
CA THR A 79 11.84 4.05 -19.81
C THR A 79 12.95 4.83 -20.53
N VAL A 80 12.64 5.39 -21.70
CA VAL A 80 13.57 6.26 -22.43
C VAL A 80 13.89 7.51 -21.61
N ALA A 81 12.88 8.20 -21.08
CA ALA A 81 13.08 9.38 -20.25
C ALA A 81 13.89 9.08 -18.98
N TYR A 82 13.61 7.96 -18.31
CA TYR A 82 14.35 7.53 -17.12
C TYR A 82 15.83 7.23 -17.43
N ARG A 83 16.11 6.48 -18.51
CA ARG A 83 17.48 6.21 -18.97
C ARG A 83 18.22 7.51 -19.31
N GLN A 84 17.54 8.43 -19.98
CA GLN A 84 18.10 9.74 -20.33
C GLN A 84 18.43 10.56 -19.07
N ALA A 85 17.54 10.61 -18.08
CA ALA A 85 17.79 11.35 -16.84
C ALA A 85 19.05 10.85 -16.11
N TYR A 86 19.29 9.54 -16.07
CA TYR A 86 20.53 8.99 -15.50
C TYR A 86 21.77 9.37 -16.31
N ALA A 87 21.67 9.35 -17.64
CA ALA A 87 22.75 9.80 -18.53
C ALA A 87 23.07 11.29 -18.32
N ASP A 88 22.05 12.14 -18.20
CA ASP A 88 22.18 13.59 -17.97
C ASP A 88 22.83 13.90 -16.63
N LEU A 89 22.59 13.07 -15.61
CA LEU A 89 23.26 13.15 -14.31
C LEU A 89 24.74 12.70 -14.35
N GLY A 90 25.24 12.26 -15.51
CA GLY A 90 26.59 11.73 -15.67
C GLY A 90 26.81 10.39 -14.97
N VAL A 91 25.73 9.67 -14.63
CA VAL A 91 25.82 8.35 -14.02
C VAL A 91 26.14 7.34 -15.12
N ASN A 92 27.29 6.66 -15.00
CA ASN A 92 27.61 5.55 -15.89
C ASN A 92 26.54 4.47 -15.75
N LEU A 93 25.75 4.28 -16.81
CA LEU A 93 24.78 3.21 -16.88
C LEU A 93 25.50 1.86 -16.92
N TRP A 94 25.01 0.91 -16.14
CA TRP A 94 25.47 -0.48 -16.22
C TRP A 94 25.14 -1.06 -17.61
N PRO A 95 25.90 -2.07 -18.09
CA PRO A 95 25.57 -2.79 -19.31
C PRO A 95 24.10 -3.26 -19.30
N ASP A 96 23.35 -2.98 -20.38
CA ASP A 96 21.95 -3.36 -20.49
C ASP A 96 21.86 -4.89 -20.62
N PRO A 97 21.32 -5.62 -19.62
CA PRO A 97 21.31 -7.08 -19.60
C PRO A 97 20.54 -7.71 -20.78
N GLU A 98 19.76 -6.91 -21.52
CA GLU A 98 18.95 -7.33 -22.66
C GLU A 98 19.57 -7.00 -24.01
N ASP A 99 20.56 -6.11 -24.07
CA ASP A 99 21.20 -5.67 -25.32
C ASP A 99 22.46 -6.53 -25.62
N PRO A 100 22.43 -7.37 -26.67
CA PRO A 100 23.61 -8.15 -27.07
C PRO A 100 24.89 -7.31 -27.24
N ALA A 101 24.77 -6.05 -27.65
CA ALA A 101 25.91 -5.17 -27.88
C ALA A 101 26.68 -4.86 -26.59
N THR A 102 26.06 -5.03 -25.42
CA THR A 102 26.70 -4.76 -24.12
C THR A 102 27.23 -6.02 -23.43
N GLU A 103 27.14 -7.19 -24.07
CA GLU A 103 27.54 -8.47 -23.46
C GLU A 103 29.02 -8.50 -23.07
N GLU A 104 29.89 -7.97 -23.93
CA GLU A 104 31.32 -7.91 -23.66
C GLU A 104 31.63 -7.01 -22.46
N ALA A 105 30.99 -5.83 -22.40
CA ALA A 105 31.10 -4.92 -21.26
C ALA A 105 30.57 -5.55 -19.96
N ALA A 106 29.46 -6.29 -20.03
CA ALA A 106 28.93 -7.04 -18.90
C ALA A 106 29.92 -8.13 -18.42
N ARG A 107 30.52 -8.90 -19.34
CA ARG A 107 31.54 -9.91 -19.01
C ARG A 107 32.83 -9.31 -18.44
N ALA A 108 33.19 -8.11 -18.89
CA ALA A 108 34.34 -7.37 -18.39
C ALA A 108 34.10 -6.75 -17.00
N THR A 109 32.84 -6.63 -16.57
CA THR A 109 32.51 -6.18 -15.22
C THR A 109 33.13 -7.12 -14.18
N LYS A 110 33.93 -6.56 -13.27
CA LYS A 110 34.60 -7.35 -12.24
C LYS A 110 33.55 -8.02 -11.35
N PRO A 111 33.61 -9.35 -11.13
CA PRO A 111 32.73 -10.02 -10.19
C PRO A 111 32.95 -9.51 -8.78
N GLU A 112 31.86 -9.29 -8.06
CA GLU A 112 31.89 -8.81 -6.68
C GLU A 112 31.49 -9.93 -5.73
N ARG A 113 32.23 -10.09 -4.63
CA ARG A 113 31.90 -11.09 -3.60
C ARG A 113 31.09 -10.42 -2.50
N PHE A 114 29.85 -10.86 -2.35
CA PHE A 114 28.95 -10.44 -1.30
C PHE A 114 28.94 -11.47 -0.18
N GLY A 115 28.96 -10.99 1.07
CA GLY A 115 28.67 -11.78 2.26
C GLY A 115 27.21 -11.54 2.67
N TYR A 116 26.46 -12.62 2.87
CA TYR A 116 25.14 -12.59 3.46
C TYR A 116 25.25 -12.95 4.93
N LEU A 117 24.68 -12.10 5.79
CA LEU A 117 24.53 -12.37 7.21
C LEU A 117 23.18 -13.05 7.40
N SER A 118 23.21 -14.31 7.84
CA SER A 118 22.07 -15.15 8.22
C SER A 118 21.33 -15.96 7.13
N TYR A 119 21.05 -17.21 7.52
CA TYR A 119 20.23 -18.24 6.89
C TYR A 119 18.98 -18.44 7.76
N ARG A 120 17.82 -18.06 7.23
CA ARG A 120 16.51 -18.61 7.61
C ARG A 120 15.68 -18.76 6.35
N MET A 121 15.02 -19.92 6.19
CA MET A 121 14.20 -20.23 5.00
C MET A 121 12.84 -19.51 5.01
N ASP A 122 12.50 -18.84 6.12
CA ASP A 122 11.34 -18.00 6.30
C ASP A 122 11.73 -16.51 6.36
N ASP A 123 10.94 -15.66 5.70
CA ASP A 123 11.14 -14.21 5.69
C ASP A 123 10.70 -13.55 7.02
N THR A 124 10.11 -14.32 7.92
CA THR A 124 9.79 -13.86 9.28
C THR A 124 11.06 -13.98 10.11
N GLU A 125 11.60 -12.83 10.55
CA GLU A 125 12.75 -12.71 11.47
C GLU A 125 14.16 -12.76 10.85
N CYS A 126 14.34 -12.44 9.56
CA CYS A 126 15.68 -12.31 8.98
C CYS A 126 15.83 -11.12 8.02
N ALA A 127 16.65 -10.15 8.41
CA ALA A 127 17.08 -9.06 7.55
C ALA A 127 18.04 -9.60 6.46
N GLY A 128 17.68 -9.43 5.18
CA GLY A 128 18.50 -9.84 4.04
C GLY A 128 18.18 -11.23 3.46
N CYS A 129 17.34 -12.02 4.13
CA CYS A 129 16.92 -13.33 3.61
C CYS A 129 16.19 -13.24 2.27
N TRP A 130 15.58 -12.09 1.94
CA TRP A 130 14.97 -11.86 0.63
C TRP A 130 15.92 -12.09 -0.55
N ALA A 131 17.20 -11.75 -0.42
CA ALA A 131 18.17 -11.90 -1.51
C ALA A 131 18.53 -13.37 -1.73
N GLU A 132 18.74 -14.12 -0.64
CA GLU A 132 19.04 -15.55 -0.66
C GLU A 132 17.80 -16.37 -1.07
N SER A 133 16.63 -16.07 -0.48
CA SER A 133 15.37 -16.75 -0.75
C SER A 133 14.92 -16.52 -2.20
N THR A 134 15.04 -15.29 -2.72
CA THR A 134 14.71 -14.99 -4.13
C THR A 134 15.65 -15.69 -5.09
N TRP A 135 16.96 -15.71 -4.82
CA TRP A 135 17.93 -16.44 -5.64
C TRP A 135 17.63 -17.94 -5.67
N TRP A 136 17.34 -18.54 -4.51
CA TRP A 136 17.10 -19.98 -4.40
C TRP A 136 15.73 -20.42 -4.93
N MET A 137 14.71 -19.60 -4.77
CA MET A 137 13.35 -19.90 -5.23
C MET A 137 13.09 -19.56 -6.69
N THR A 138 13.75 -18.53 -7.25
CA THR A 138 13.42 -17.98 -8.58
C THR A 138 14.63 -17.61 -9.44
N GLY A 139 15.77 -17.23 -8.85
CA GLY A 139 16.94 -16.72 -9.57
C GLY A 139 17.86 -17.79 -10.19
N ARG A 140 17.97 -18.97 -9.57
CA ARG A 140 18.92 -20.03 -9.99
C ARG A 140 18.70 -20.52 -11.42
N HIS A 141 17.45 -20.56 -11.85
CA HIS A 141 17.10 -21.04 -13.18
C HIS A 141 16.87 -19.92 -14.18
N GLY A 142 16.80 -18.66 -13.75
CA GLY A 142 16.41 -17.50 -14.56
C GLY A 142 14.89 -17.31 -14.64
N TRP A 143 14.47 -16.06 -14.88
CA TRP A 143 13.07 -15.65 -14.96
C TRP A 143 12.48 -15.99 -16.33
N TRP A 144 12.08 -17.24 -16.48
CA TRP A 144 11.69 -17.76 -17.79
C TRP A 144 10.17 -17.96 -17.95
N HIS A 145 9.39 -18.14 -16.88
CA HIS A 145 8.00 -18.56 -17.09
C HIS A 145 7.00 -18.19 -16.00
N ARG A 146 5.84 -17.65 -16.43
CA ARG A 146 4.68 -17.30 -15.57
C ARG A 146 4.03 -18.52 -14.89
N GLN A 147 4.38 -19.74 -15.30
CA GLN A 147 3.89 -20.99 -14.67
C GLN A 147 4.98 -21.74 -13.89
N LEU A 148 6.12 -21.12 -13.61
CA LEU A 148 7.09 -21.60 -12.62
C LEU A 148 6.98 -20.80 -11.31
N PRO A 149 5.80 -20.68 -10.66
CA PRO A 149 5.78 -20.21 -9.30
C PRO A 149 6.57 -21.24 -8.50
N GLY A 150 7.70 -20.82 -7.91
CA GLY A 150 8.22 -21.51 -6.75
C GLY A 150 7.11 -21.65 -5.69
N TYR A 151 7.36 -22.49 -4.69
CA TYR A 151 6.40 -22.83 -3.64
C TYR A 151 5.72 -21.61 -2.97
N ALA A 152 6.35 -20.43 -3.04
CA ALA A 152 5.79 -19.15 -2.61
C ALA A 152 5.18 -18.35 -3.78
N ARG A 153 3.87 -18.46 -3.99
CA ARG A 153 3.11 -17.50 -4.81
C ARG A 153 3.30 -16.10 -4.18
N ARG A 154 3.68 -15.09 -4.99
CA ARG A 154 3.92 -13.66 -4.64
C ARG A 154 5.34 -13.26 -4.21
N LYS A 155 6.32 -14.17 -4.11
CA LYS A 155 7.71 -13.80 -3.78
C LYS A 155 8.59 -13.84 -5.01
N VAL A 156 8.48 -12.79 -5.83
CA VAL A 156 9.25 -12.64 -7.07
C VAL A 156 9.81 -11.22 -7.11
N GLY A 157 11.05 -11.04 -6.65
CA GLY A 157 11.77 -9.76 -6.73
C GLY A 157 12.87 -9.82 -7.77
N ILE A 158 12.97 -8.84 -8.67
CA ILE A 158 14.15 -8.62 -9.53
C ILE A 158 15.13 -7.62 -8.87
N GLY A 159 14.68 -6.99 -7.78
CA GLY A 159 15.46 -6.08 -6.95
C GLY A 159 14.58 -5.54 -5.83
N HIS A 160 15.20 -5.03 -4.78
CA HIS A 160 14.53 -4.28 -3.73
C HIS A 160 15.01 -2.84 -3.78
N ILE A 161 14.18 -1.95 -4.34
CA ILE A 161 14.38 -0.52 -4.14
C ILE A 161 13.88 -0.23 -2.73
N TRP A 162 14.78 0.23 -1.87
CA TRP A 162 14.42 0.90 -0.64
C TRP A 162 14.31 2.38 -0.97
N ALA A 163 13.11 2.79 -1.37
CA ALA A 163 12.75 4.19 -1.31
C ALA A 163 12.22 4.42 0.11
N ASN A 164 12.53 5.56 0.73
CA ASN A 164 11.89 6.02 1.97
C ASN A 164 10.41 6.30 1.68
N LEU A 165 9.64 5.25 1.40
CA LEU A 165 8.21 5.32 1.15
C LEU A 165 7.51 5.50 2.49
N PHE A 166 6.39 6.21 2.47
CA PHE A 166 5.46 6.32 3.60
C PHE A 166 5.14 4.93 4.15
N PRO A 167 4.98 4.72 5.48
CA PRO A 167 4.77 3.40 6.09
C PRO A 167 3.53 2.66 5.55
N GLY A 168 3.57 1.32 5.45
CA GLY A 168 2.47 0.47 4.95
C GLY A 168 2.90 -0.85 4.30
N GLU A 169 1.98 -1.81 4.18
CA GLU A 169 2.23 -3.14 3.60
C GLU A 169 2.04 -3.20 2.08
N TYR A 170 1.30 -2.24 1.52
CA TYR A 170 0.94 -2.18 0.10
C TYR A 170 1.61 -1.00 -0.64
N GLN A 171 2.61 -0.35 -0.03
CA GLN A 171 3.21 0.90 -0.51
C GLN A 171 3.61 0.85 -2.00
N LYS A 172 4.21 -0.25 -2.45
CA LYS A 172 4.71 -0.38 -3.82
C LYS A 172 3.56 -0.40 -4.82
N GLU A 173 2.54 -1.19 -4.54
CA GLU A 173 1.32 -1.26 -5.33
C GLU A 173 0.59 0.08 -5.32
N ILE A 174 0.47 0.72 -4.16
CA ILE A 174 -0.20 2.01 -3.97
C ILE A 174 0.51 3.12 -4.77
N ILE A 175 1.84 3.18 -4.78
CA ILE A 175 2.57 4.17 -5.58
C ILE A 175 2.30 3.98 -7.06
N LEU A 176 2.24 2.73 -7.53
CA LEU A 176 1.84 2.47 -8.91
C LEU A 176 0.42 2.98 -9.17
N MET A 177 -0.50 2.85 -8.20
CA MET A 177 -1.86 3.37 -8.34
C MET A 177 -1.86 4.91 -8.38
N HIS A 178 -1.18 5.58 -7.45
CA HIS A 178 -1.10 7.04 -7.35
C HIS A 178 -0.47 7.70 -8.57
N THR A 179 0.54 7.05 -9.15
CA THR A 179 1.26 7.53 -10.35
C THR A 179 0.56 7.16 -11.67
N GLY A 180 -0.55 6.43 -11.62
CA GLY A 180 -1.26 5.95 -12.82
C GLY A 180 -0.56 4.80 -13.56
N TRP A 181 0.45 4.18 -12.95
CA TRP A 181 1.21 3.07 -13.53
C TRP A 181 0.57 1.70 -13.25
N TYR A 182 -0.36 1.65 -12.29
CA TYR A 182 -1.08 0.43 -11.96
C TYR A 182 -2.05 0.07 -13.09
N ASN A 183 -1.80 -1.06 -13.74
CA ASN A 183 -2.66 -1.52 -14.83
C ASN A 183 -3.86 -2.32 -14.29
N TRP A 184 -4.94 -1.62 -13.95
CA TRP A 184 -6.19 -2.20 -13.44
C TRP A 184 -6.77 -3.31 -14.32
N ARG A 185 -6.62 -3.20 -15.66
CA ARG A 185 -7.09 -4.21 -16.61
C ARG A 185 -6.29 -5.50 -16.51
N VAL A 186 -4.97 -5.42 -16.35
CA VAL A 186 -4.10 -6.58 -16.14
C VAL A 186 -4.40 -7.19 -14.77
N ALA A 187 -4.56 -6.38 -13.73
CA ALA A 187 -4.95 -6.85 -12.40
C ALA A 187 -6.27 -7.63 -12.45
N ALA A 188 -7.31 -7.12 -13.14
CA ALA A 188 -8.60 -7.80 -13.28
C ALA A 188 -8.48 -9.16 -13.98
N ARG A 189 -7.64 -9.24 -15.00
CA ARG A 189 -7.38 -10.49 -15.75
C ARG A 189 -6.68 -11.52 -14.89
N ILE A 190 -5.65 -11.10 -14.13
CA ILE A 190 -4.91 -11.98 -13.22
C ILE A 190 -5.83 -12.49 -12.11
N ALA A 191 -6.65 -11.60 -11.54
CA ALA A 191 -7.61 -11.93 -10.49
C ALA A 191 -8.83 -12.73 -11.01
N LYS A 192 -8.98 -12.84 -12.33
CA LYS A 192 -10.17 -13.42 -13.01
C LYS A 192 -11.49 -12.81 -12.54
N SER A 193 -11.46 -11.58 -12.03
CA SER A 193 -12.63 -10.85 -11.56
C SER A 193 -12.34 -9.35 -11.55
N ARG A 194 -13.31 -8.55 -12.00
CA ARG A 194 -13.23 -7.07 -11.95
C ARG A 194 -13.38 -6.52 -10.54
N SER A 195 -14.07 -7.23 -9.63
CA SER A 195 -14.23 -6.78 -8.24
C SER A 195 -12.99 -7.05 -7.39
N ARG A 196 -12.16 -8.03 -7.78
CA ARG A 196 -10.94 -8.44 -7.07
C ARG A 196 -9.69 -7.64 -7.46
N VAL A 197 -9.85 -6.58 -8.24
CA VAL A 197 -8.74 -5.64 -8.54
C VAL A 197 -8.38 -4.80 -7.31
N TYR A 198 -9.33 -4.60 -6.41
CA TYR A 198 -9.16 -3.80 -5.20
C TYR A 198 -8.64 -4.65 -4.06
N ILE A 199 -7.73 -4.10 -3.25
CA ILE A 199 -7.18 -4.68 -2.02
C ILE A 199 -8.31 -5.12 -1.09
N ALA A 200 -9.37 -4.32 -0.98
CA ALA A 200 -10.57 -4.62 -0.20
C ALA A 200 -11.28 -5.94 -0.58
N ASN A 201 -11.01 -6.48 -1.78
CA ASN A 201 -11.56 -7.74 -2.28
C ASN A 201 -10.48 -8.77 -2.62
N GLN A 202 -9.29 -8.60 -2.03
CA GLN A 202 -8.19 -9.55 -2.11
C GLN A 202 -8.02 -10.29 -0.79
N LEU A 203 -7.26 -11.38 -0.85
CA LEU A 203 -6.83 -12.11 0.34
C LEU A 203 -6.00 -11.21 1.23
N CYS A 204 -6.59 -10.84 2.37
CA CYS A 204 -5.93 -10.10 3.43
C CYS A 204 -4.80 -10.94 4.07
N SER A 205 -5.12 -12.14 4.58
CA SER A 205 -4.12 -12.93 5.31
C SER A 205 -3.32 -13.89 4.43
N LEU A 206 -2.00 -13.90 4.60
CA LEU A 206 -1.12 -14.93 4.03
C LEU A 206 -1.36 -16.32 4.65
N ASN A 207 -1.83 -16.37 5.91
CA ASN A 207 -2.13 -17.62 6.61
C ASN A 207 -3.37 -18.33 6.05
N HIS A 208 -4.17 -17.63 5.22
CA HIS A 208 -5.41 -18.14 4.66
C HIS A 208 -5.41 -18.16 3.13
N MET A 209 -4.24 -18.20 2.48
CA MET A 209 -4.11 -18.20 1.01
C MET A 209 -4.92 -19.30 0.28
N HIS A 210 -5.35 -20.34 1.00
CA HIS A 210 -6.14 -21.44 0.46
C HIS A 210 -7.65 -21.33 0.72
N ASN A 211 -8.06 -20.41 1.60
CA ASN A 211 -9.47 -20.22 1.92
C ASN A 211 -10.08 -19.21 0.94
N PRO A 212 -11.21 -19.53 0.29
CA PRO A 212 -11.96 -18.54 -0.45
C PRO A 212 -12.42 -17.45 0.52
N VAL A 213 -12.00 -16.21 0.28
CA VAL A 213 -12.48 -15.04 1.04
C VAL A 213 -13.82 -14.58 0.45
N PRO A 214 -14.78 -14.20 1.29
CA PRO A 214 -16.01 -13.56 0.82
C PRO A 214 -15.70 -12.31 -0.03
N ASP A 215 -16.27 -12.24 -1.23
CA ASP A 215 -16.24 -11.00 -2.03
C ASP A 215 -17.24 -10.02 -1.43
N ILE A 216 -16.78 -8.96 -0.75
CA ILE A 216 -17.66 -7.89 -0.26
C ILE A 216 -17.90 -6.92 -1.41
N ARG A 217 -19.16 -6.86 -1.88
CA ARG A 217 -19.51 -6.13 -3.09
C ARG A 217 -20.03 -4.72 -2.83
N THR A 218 -20.54 -4.47 -1.63
CA THR A 218 -21.08 -3.16 -1.29
C THR A 218 -19.97 -2.21 -0.86
N VAL A 219 -19.99 -0.98 -1.38
CA VAL A 219 -19.08 0.09 -0.97
C VAL A 219 -19.89 1.24 -0.38
N VAL A 220 -19.44 1.83 0.71
CA VAL A 220 -20.00 3.07 1.28
C VAL A 220 -18.94 4.17 1.18
N ALA A 221 -19.36 5.36 0.75
CA ALA A 221 -18.49 6.51 0.59
C ALA A 221 -19.22 7.82 0.95
N TYR A 222 -18.47 8.86 1.27
CA TYR A 222 -19.03 10.22 1.33
C TYR A 222 -19.25 10.79 -0.08
N GLN A 223 -20.32 11.55 -0.26
CA GLN A 223 -20.54 12.30 -1.50
C GLN A 223 -19.43 13.34 -1.73
N PRO A 224 -19.15 13.72 -3.00
CA PRO A 224 -18.25 14.82 -3.30
C PRO A 224 -18.63 16.09 -2.53
N GLY A 225 -17.64 16.76 -1.92
CA GLY A 225 -17.82 17.99 -1.16
C GLY A 225 -18.17 17.81 0.33
N VAL A 226 -18.56 16.61 0.78
CA VAL A 226 -18.79 16.34 2.22
C VAL A 226 -17.46 16.35 2.99
N ILE A 227 -16.41 15.76 2.41
CA ILE A 227 -15.04 15.90 2.88
C ILE A 227 -14.42 17.08 2.13
N HIS A 228 -14.01 18.11 2.87
CA HIS A 228 -13.58 19.40 2.31
C HIS A 228 -12.39 19.99 3.09
N ALA A 229 -11.69 20.95 2.49
CA ALA A 229 -10.43 21.50 2.99
C ALA A 229 -10.51 22.13 4.39
N ASN A 230 -11.68 22.64 4.76
CA ASN A 230 -11.92 23.25 6.08
C ASN A 230 -12.08 22.25 7.23
N LEU A 231 -12.08 20.93 6.97
CA LEU A 231 -12.08 19.94 8.05
C LEU A 231 -10.72 19.92 8.74
N SER A 232 -10.73 20.06 10.07
CA SER A 232 -9.54 19.76 10.87
C SER A 232 -9.18 18.28 10.73
N LYS A 233 -7.94 17.90 11.07
CA LYS A 233 -7.52 16.50 11.06
C LYS A 233 -8.40 15.66 12.00
N GLU A 234 -8.80 16.22 13.14
CA GLU A 234 -9.68 15.57 14.10
C GLU A 234 -11.08 15.34 13.53
N GLN A 235 -11.65 16.33 12.83
CA GLN A 235 -12.94 16.21 12.18
C GLN A 235 -12.90 15.18 11.05
N TYR A 236 -11.80 15.15 10.27
CA TYR A 236 -11.57 14.12 9.26
C TYR A 236 -11.47 12.73 9.89
N VAL A 237 -10.73 12.56 10.99
CA VAL A 237 -10.65 11.27 11.71
C VAL A 237 -12.02 10.86 12.26
N GLN A 238 -12.81 11.78 12.78
CA GLN A 238 -14.18 11.46 13.21
C GLN A 238 -15.08 11.08 12.01
N ALA A 239 -14.88 11.71 10.86
CA ALA A 239 -15.60 11.37 9.63
C ALA A 239 -15.28 9.95 9.16
N VAL A 240 -14.00 9.54 9.18
CA VAL A 240 -13.63 8.17 8.79
C VAL A 240 -14.09 7.13 9.80
N GLN A 241 -14.16 7.46 11.10
CA GLN A 241 -14.76 6.61 12.13
C GLN A 241 -16.24 6.39 11.85
N GLY A 242 -16.99 7.47 11.59
CA GLY A 242 -18.41 7.38 11.21
C GLY A 242 -18.65 6.56 9.96
N LEU A 243 -17.80 6.74 8.93
CA LEU A 243 -17.85 5.93 7.71
C LEU A 243 -17.58 4.45 8.00
N GLY A 244 -16.57 4.15 8.83
CA GLY A 244 -16.26 2.79 9.26
C GLY A 244 -17.40 2.13 10.03
N GLN A 245 -18.07 2.86 10.92
CA GLN A 245 -19.27 2.37 11.63
C GLN A 245 -20.40 2.02 10.66
N VAL A 246 -20.69 2.90 9.69
CA VAL A 246 -21.71 2.63 8.66
C VAL A 246 -21.33 1.42 7.81
N ALA A 247 -20.08 1.32 7.39
CA ALA A 247 -19.61 0.19 6.60
C ALA A 247 -19.74 -1.14 7.34
N VAL A 248 -19.37 -1.18 8.63
CA VAL A 248 -19.53 -2.38 9.47
C VAL A 248 -21.01 -2.72 9.65
N ALA A 249 -21.85 -1.74 9.96
CA ALA A 249 -23.30 -1.93 10.09
C ALA A 249 -23.92 -2.53 8.82
N LEU A 250 -23.52 -2.05 7.64
CA LEU A 250 -24.06 -2.51 6.36
C LEU A 250 -23.35 -3.76 5.79
N GLY A 251 -22.32 -4.29 6.45
CA GLY A 251 -21.49 -5.37 5.90
C GLY A 251 -20.78 -4.97 4.60
N ALA A 252 -20.41 -3.70 4.48
CA ALA A 252 -19.84 -3.08 3.30
C ALA A 252 -18.35 -2.75 3.48
N ILE A 253 -17.71 -2.36 2.38
CA ILE A 253 -16.40 -1.74 2.34
C ILE A 253 -16.54 -0.24 2.60
N ALA A 254 -15.75 0.32 3.52
CA ALA A 254 -15.56 1.76 3.67
C ALA A 254 -14.54 2.25 2.62
N ALA A 255 -14.98 3.13 1.72
CA ALA A 255 -14.07 3.85 0.84
C ALA A 255 -13.45 5.03 1.60
N TRP A 256 -12.21 4.86 2.06
CA TRP A 256 -11.50 5.89 2.79
C TRP A 256 -11.46 7.17 1.96
N PRO A 257 -11.96 8.29 2.49
CA PRO A 257 -12.13 9.49 1.69
C PRO A 257 -10.79 10.08 1.33
N ALA A 258 -10.64 10.52 0.09
CA ALA A 258 -9.57 11.43 -0.27
C ALA A 258 -9.63 12.69 0.60
N VAL A 259 -8.46 13.17 0.98
CA VAL A 259 -8.25 14.48 1.60
C VAL A 259 -8.13 15.49 0.45
N PRO A 260 -8.81 16.64 0.50
CA PRO A 260 -8.50 17.75 -0.38
C PRO A 260 -7.05 18.19 -0.15
N CYS A 261 -6.26 18.28 -1.22
CA CYS A 261 -4.83 18.55 -1.14
C CYS A 261 -4.49 19.96 -0.59
N ASP A 262 -5.47 20.84 -0.51
CA ASP A 262 -5.39 22.18 0.10
C ASP A 262 -5.83 22.20 1.58
N SER A 263 -6.16 21.05 2.18
CA SER A 263 -6.43 20.93 3.61
C SER A 263 -5.21 21.34 4.41
N GLU A 264 -5.38 22.12 5.47
CA GLU A 264 -4.26 22.68 6.25
C GLU A 264 -3.24 21.64 6.70
N TRP A 265 -3.74 20.49 7.17
CA TRP A 265 -2.91 19.42 7.70
C TRP A 265 -2.29 18.54 6.61
N ALA A 266 -2.67 18.68 5.33
CA ALA A 266 -2.04 18.02 4.19
C ALA A 266 -0.82 18.82 3.65
N LEU A 267 -0.69 20.08 4.06
CA LEU A 267 0.35 21.00 3.61
C LEU A 267 1.57 20.99 4.53
N THR A 268 2.75 21.27 3.95
CA THR A 268 3.97 21.57 4.72
C THR A 268 3.80 22.83 5.57
N GLU A 269 4.61 23.01 6.60
CA GLU A 269 4.53 24.19 7.48
C GLU A 269 4.72 25.50 6.69
N GLU A 270 5.64 25.50 5.72
CA GLU A 270 5.91 26.63 4.83
C GLU A 270 4.68 26.92 3.96
N ALA A 271 4.09 25.89 3.35
CA ALA A 271 2.94 26.05 2.48
C ALA A 271 1.70 26.56 3.24
N ARG A 272 1.48 26.11 4.48
CA ARG A 272 0.36 26.59 5.32
C ARG A 272 0.39 28.11 5.52
N LYS A 273 1.58 28.71 5.59
CA LYS A 273 1.76 30.16 5.83
C LYS A 273 1.73 30.98 4.55
N ALA A 274 2.11 30.38 3.41
CA ALA A 274 2.39 31.11 2.18
C ALA A 274 1.34 30.94 1.07
N VAL A 275 0.60 29.82 1.05
CA VAL A 275 -0.30 29.48 -0.07
C VAL A 275 -1.70 30.04 0.15
N GLN A 276 -2.21 30.79 -0.82
CA GLN A 276 -3.62 31.21 -0.83
C GLN A 276 -4.53 30.03 -1.18
N ARG A 277 -5.68 29.92 -0.49
CA ARG A 277 -6.67 28.86 -0.73
C ARG A 277 -7.83 29.39 -1.58
N PRO A 278 -8.38 28.62 -2.54
CA PRO A 278 -7.95 27.27 -2.95
C PRO A 278 -6.58 27.28 -3.65
N THR A 279 -5.79 26.24 -3.42
CA THR A 279 -4.42 26.12 -3.97
C THR A 279 -4.46 25.71 -5.45
N GLU A 280 -3.75 26.44 -6.31
CA GLU A 280 -3.45 25.94 -7.66
C GLU A 280 -2.36 24.87 -7.57
N HIS A 281 -2.67 23.65 -7.99
CA HIS A 281 -1.76 22.51 -7.88
C HIS A 281 -0.69 22.53 -8.97
N ALA A 282 0.55 22.23 -8.61
CA ALA A 282 1.69 22.24 -9.53
C ALA A 282 2.75 21.18 -9.18
N VAL A 283 3.49 20.72 -10.20
CA VAL A 283 4.60 19.76 -10.05
C VAL A 283 5.94 20.51 -10.06
N PRO A 284 6.89 20.21 -9.15
CA PRO A 284 6.84 19.18 -8.10
C PRO A 284 6.00 19.59 -6.88
N TRP A 285 5.39 18.59 -6.22
CA TRP A 285 4.45 18.72 -5.09
C TRP A 285 5.06 19.20 -3.75
N SER A 286 6.06 20.08 -3.81
CA SER A 286 6.84 20.54 -2.65
C SER A 286 6.02 21.21 -1.53
N TYR A 287 4.78 21.62 -1.82
CA TYR A 287 3.86 22.22 -0.86
C TYR A 287 3.06 21.19 -0.06
N LEU A 288 3.02 19.93 -0.51
CA LEU A 288 2.36 18.83 0.19
C LEU A 288 3.33 18.18 1.17
N ASP A 289 2.83 17.81 2.34
CA ASP A 289 3.57 16.97 3.27
C ASP A 289 3.51 15.50 2.82
N THR A 290 4.27 15.19 1.76
CA THR A 290 4.31 13.85 1.15
C THR A 290 5.22 12.87 1.87
N TYR A 291 6.01 13.36 2.82
CA TYR A 291 6.93 12.50 3.56
C TYR A 291 6.15 11.68 4.61
N TYR A 292 5.06 12.24 5.14
CA TYR A 292 4.38 11.71 6.32
C TYR A 292 2.86 11.90 6.36
N THR A 293 2.27 12.68 5.46
CA THR A 293 0.85 13.02 5.64
C THR A 293 -0.01 12.60 4.46
N VAL A 294 0.37 12.90 3.22
CA VAL A 294 -0.49 12.56 2.08
C VAL A 294 0.28 12.15 0.84
N GLN A 295 -0.32 11.30 0.01
CA GLN A 295 0.19 11.02 -1.34
C GLN A 295 -0.78 11.57 -2.38
N PRO A 296 -0.31 12.45 -3.30
CA PRO A 296 -1.17 12.99 -4.35
C PRO A 296 -1.46 11.94 -5.43
N PHE A 297 -2.70 11.93 -5.94
CA PHE A 297 -3.14 11.12 -7.07
C PHE A 297 -4.25 11.83 -7.85
N GLY A 298 -4.42 11.49 -9.13
CA GLY A 298 -5.47 12.07 -9.99
C GLY A 298 -5.09 12.01 -11.47
N GLU A 299 -6.05 12.29 -12.35
CA GLU A 299 -5.82 12.29 -13.81
C GLU A 299 -5.11 13.57 -14.29
N ASN A 300 -5.30 14.68 -13.57
CA ASN A 300 -4.73 15.99 -13.89
C ASN A 300 -4.60 16.87 -12.63
N LEU A 301 -4.03 18.07 -12.78
CA LEU A 301 -3.79 19.00 -11.66
C LEU A 301 -5.09 19.60 -11.09
N GLU A 302 -6.13 19.76 -11.90
CA GLU A 302 -7.41 20.34 -11.48
C GLU A 302 -8.23 19.37 -10.61
N GLU A 303 -8.05 18.07 -10.85
CA GLU A 303 -8.73 16.97 -10.14
C GLU A 303 -7.83 16.28 -9.11
N LEU A 304 -6.71 16.90 -8.73
CA LEU A 304 -5.76 16.31 -7.80
C LEU A 304 -6.40 16.05 -6.43
N GLN A 305 -6.23 14.82 -5.95
CA GLN A 305 -6.70 14.35 -4.65
C GLN A 305 -5.52 13.84 -3.83
N CYS A 306 -5.66 13.84 -2.51
CA CYS A 306 -4.61 13.42 -1.61
C CYS A 306 -5.08 12.22 -0.77
N GLU A 307 -4.34 11.13 -0.81
CA GLU A 307 -4.59 9.95 0.04
C GLU A 307 -3.84 10.09 1.35
N TRP A 308 -4.53 9.95 2.50
CA TRP A 308 -3.82 9.86 3.78
C TRP A 308 -3.13 8.49 3.90
N ALA A 309 -1.80 8.52 3.94
CA ALA A 309 -0.96 7.32 4.00
C ALA A 309 -1.28 6.40 5.19
N GLY A 310 -1.82 6.93 6.29
CA GLY A 310 -2.20 6.17 7.47
C GLY A 310 -3.21 5.03 7.21
N PHE A 311 -3.98 5.08 6.11
CA PHE A 311 -4.88 4.00 5.72
C PHE A 311 -4.26 2.91 4.86
N SER A 312 -3.02 3.09 4.40
CA SER A 312 -2.31 2.09 3.60
C SER A 312 -1.92 0.83 4.38
N HIS A 313 -2.08 0.88 5.70
CA HIS A 313 -1.81 -0.24 6.59
C HIS A 313 -2.82 -1.37 6.44
N TYR A 314 -2.32 -2.60 6.50
CA TYR A 314 -3.12 -3.83 6.46
C TYR A 314 -4.30 -3.81 7.41
N ASP A 315 -4.06 -3.40 8.65
CA ASP A 315 -5.08 -3.35 9.71
C ASP A 315 -6.19 -2.33 9.42
N CYS A 316 -5.96 -1.36 8.53
CA CYS A 316 -6.94 -0.38 8.08
C CYS A 316 -7.68 -0.83 6.81
N LEU A 317 -7.15 -1.80 6.08
CA LEU A 317 -7.78 -2.35 4.86
C LEU A 317 -8.55 -3.63 5.15
N CYS A 318 -8.19 -4.34 6.21
CA CYS A 318 -8.75 -5.64 6.57
C CYS A 318 -9.29 -5.65 7.99
N THR A 319 -10.31 -6.46 8.25
CA THR A 319 -10.73 -6.77 9.61
C THR A 319 -11.09 -8.25 9.74
N GLN A 320 -11.07 -8.72 10.98
CA GLN A 320 -11.46 -10.08 11.31
C GLN A 320 -12.98 -10.16 11.49
N GLN A 321 -13.62 -11.07 10.76
CA GLN A 321 -15.01 -11.48 10.99
C GLN A 321 -15.12 -12.35 12.26
N PRO A 322 -16.33 -12.53 12.83
CA PRO A 322 -16.51 -13.32 14.06
C PRO A 322 -16.10 -14.79 13.92
N ASP A 323 -16.19 -15.34 12.71
CA ASP A 323 -15.68 -16.67 12.36
C ASP A 323 -14.14 -16.73 12.25
N ARG A 324 -13.48 -15.62 12.57
CA ARG A 324 -12.04 -15.38 12.54
C ARG A 324 -11.42 -15.24 11.15
N LEU A 325 -12.21 -15.17 10.08
CA LEU A 325 -11.70 -14.88 8.74
C LEU A 325 -11.38 -13.40 8.59
N GLU A 326 -10.17 -13.07 8.10
CA GLU A 326 -9.84 -11.69 7.73
C GLU A 326 -10.39 -11.37 6.34
N VAL A 327 -11.24 -10.36 6.27
CA VAL A 327 -11.88 -9.87 5.04
C VAL A 327 -11.53 -8.40 4.82
N GLY A 328 -11.44 -8.00 3.56
CA GLY A 328 -11.19 -6.60 3.23
C GLY A 328 -12.40 -5.73 3.53
N ARG A 329 -12.17 -4.61 4.20
CA ARG A 329 -13.20 -3.65 4.62
C ARG A 329 -12.84 -2.20 4.38
N GLY A 330 -11.56 -1.88 4.24
CA GLY A 330 -11.11 -0.57 3.80
C GLY A 330 -10.75 -0.62 2.32
N MET A 331 -11.17 0.39 1.57
CA MET A 331 -10.73 0.66 0.21
C MET A 331 -10.03 2.02 0.21
N LEU A 332 -8.87 2.09 -0.41
CA LEU A 332 -8.09 3.33 -0.50
C LEU A 332 -8.78 4.36 -1.40
N ALA A 333 -8.41 5.62 -1.23
CA ALA A 333 -9.01 6.71 -1.98
C ALA A 333 -8.73 6.57 -3.48
N VAL A 334 -7.52 6.16 -3.86
CA VAL A 334 -7.15 5.91 -5.26
C VAL A 334 -7.90 4.74 -5.88
N GLU A 335 -8.19 3.70 -5.10
CA GLU A 335 -9.00 2.55 -5.54
C GLU A 335 -10.45 2.96 -5.77
N PHE A 336 -10.99 3.76 -4.86
CA PHE A 336 -12.34 4.27 -4.96
C PHE A 336 -12.48 5.23 -6.15
N HIS A 337 -11.49 6.09 -6.40
CA HIS A 337 -11.44 6.94 -7.58
C HIS A 337 -11.53 6.11 -8.88
N HIS A 338 -10.72 5.05 -9.01
CA HIS A 338 -10.82 4.13 -10.14
C HIS A 338 -12.22 3.46 -10.23
N LEU A 339 -12.80 3.03 -9.11
CA LEU A 339 -14.14 2.43 -9.09
C LEU A 339 -15.20 3.40 -9.62
N VAL A 340 -15.20 4.65 -9.14
CA VAL A 340 -16.13 5.69 -9.58
C VAL A 340 -15.97 5.98 -11.06
N THR A 341 -14.74 6.20 -11.54
CA THR A 341 -14.47 6.51 -12.96
C THR A 341 -14.86 5.35 -13.88
N SER A 342 -14.55 4.11 -13.49
CA SER A 342 -14.84 2.92 -14.30
C SER A 342 -16.32 2.54 -14.35
N THR A 343 -17.07 2.83 -13.28
CA THR A 343 -18.53 2.56 -13.21
C THR A 343 -19.39 3.76 -13.60
N ARG A 344 -18.79 4.96 -13.67
CA ARG A 344 -19.49 6.25 -13.82
C ARG A 344 -20.56 6.44 -12.76
N ALA A 345 -20.30 5.94 -11.55
CA ALA A 345 -21.24 6.07 -10.44
C ALA A 345 -21.33 7.52 -10.01
N VAL A 346 -22.55 8.06 -9.97
CA VAL A 346 -22.83 9.44 -9.53
C VAL A 346 -23.81 9.38 -8.36
N PRO A 347 -23.63 10.22 -7.32
CA PRO A 347 -24.62 10.34 -6.26
C PRO A 347 -26.00 10.71 -6.79
N SER A 348 -27.02 10.03 -6.29
CA SER A 348 -28.43 10.27 -6.61
C SER A 348 -29.29 9.90 -5.41
N LEU A 349 -30.57 10.24 -5.46
CA LEU A 349 -31.54 9.87 -4.41
C LEU A 349 -31.64 8.34 -4.20
N GLU A 350 -31.43 7.55 -5.26
CA GLU A 350 -31.50 6.09 -5.22
C GLU A 350 -30.22 5.44 -4.69
N THR A 351 -29.10 6.15 -4.77
CA THR A 351 -27.78 5.65 -4.36
C THR A 351 -27.32 6.23 -3.03
N THR A 352 -28.01 7.23 -2.49
CA THR A 352 -27.72 7.87 -1.20
C THR A 352 -28.46 7.17 -0.07
N LEU A 353 -27.75 6.89 1.03
CA LEU A 353 -28.34 6.24 2.20
C LEU A 353 -29.35 7.15 2.88
N LYS A 354 -30.49 6.58 3.24
CA LYS A 354 -31.51 7.22 4.07
C LYS A 354 -31.06 7.16 5.53
N LEU A 355 -30.99 8.33 6.16
CA LEU A 355 -30.47 8.49 7.52
C LEU A 355 -31.57 8.71 8.58
N GLU A 356 -32.82 8.96 8.17
CA GLU A 356 -33.97 9.14 9.06
C GLU A 356 -35.29 8.75 8.35
N ASP A 357 -36.31 8.38 9.12
CA ASP A 357 -37.62 7.97 8.60
C ASP A 357 -38.47 9.18 8.19
N GLY A 358 -39.25 9.04 7.13
CA GLY A 358 -40.22 10.05 6.67
C GLY A 358 -39.65 11.35 6.09
N ALA A 359 -38.34 11.58 6.13
CA ALA A 359 -37.74 12.73 5.45
C ALA A 359 -37.64 12.44 3.94
N PRO A 360 -38.11 13.34 3.04
CA PRO A 360 -37.54 13.37 1.68
C PRO A 360 -36.03 13.46 1.85
N ALA A 361 -35.23 12.84 0.95
CA ALA A 361 -33.77 12.84 1.07
C ALA A 361 -33.31 14.23 1.50
N ALA A 362 -32.89 14.33 2.77
CA ALA A 362 -32.87 15.62 3.44
C ALA A 362 -32.00 16.56 2.62
N THR A 363 -32.43 17.80 2.42
CA THR A 363 -31.65 18.78 1.66
C THR A 363 -30.18 18.66 2.10
N PRO A 364 -29.23 18.49 1.15
CA PRO A 364 -27.84 18.36 1.50
C PRO A 364 -27.44 19.48 2.45
N PRO A 365 -26.62 19.21 3.47
CA PRO A 365 -26.14 20.28 4.32
C PRO A 365 -25.42 21.34 3.48
N PRO A 366 -25.34 22.59 3.97
CA PRO A 366 -24.59 23.63 3.28
C PRO A 366 -23.13 23.20 3.07
N ALA A 367 -22.51 23.68 1.99
CA ALA A 367 -21.11 23.42 1.70
C ALA A 367 -20.23 23.83 2.89
N GLY A 368 -19.25 23.00 3.23
CA GLY A 368 -18.37 23.25 4.38
C GLY A 368 -18.97 22.83 5.74
N ASN A 369 -20.12 22.14 5.76
CA ASN A 369 -20.71 21.69 7.01
C ASN A 369 -19.85 20.63 7.72
N THR A 370 -19.45 20.94 8.95
CA THR A 370 -18.66 20.05 9.80
C THR A 370 -19.50 19.33 10.87
N ALA A 371 -20.81 19.56 10.92
CA ALA A 371 -21.69 18.93 11.90
C ALA A 371 -21.94 17.46 11.57
N ARG A 372 -21.77 16.59 12.57
CA ARG A 372 -22.05 15.16 12.47
C ARG A 372 -23.50 14.87 12.80
N LYS A 373 -24.18 14.10 11.94
CA LYS A 373 -25.55 13.63 12.19
C LYS A 373 -25.50 12.31 12.97
N PRO A 374 -26.01 12.26 14.21
CA PRO A 374 -26.19 11.00 14.90
C PRO A 374 -27.25 10.18 14.16
N ILE A 375 -26.95 8.91 13.90
CA ILE A 375 -27.87 7.97 13.26
C ILE A 375 -28.05 6.74 14.14
N ARG A 376 -29.28 6.24 14.18
CA ARG A 376 -29.57 4.98 14.86
C ARG A 376 -29.19 3.81 13.97
N TYR A 377 -28.48 2.83 14.52
CA TYR A 377 -28.05 1.62 13.84
C TYR A 377 -29.22 0.90 13.18
N ARG A 378 -30.33 0.74 13.93
CA ARG A 378 -31.55 0.11 13.40
C ARG A 378 -32.12 0.86 12.18
N ASP A 379 -32.12 2.18 12.21
CA ASP A 379 -32.66 3.01 11.11
C ASP A 379 -31.80 2.86 9.86
N LEU A 380 -30.47 2.87 10.01
CA LEU A 380 -29.54 2.65 8.92
C LEU A 380 -29.81 1.33 8.18
N ILE A 381 -30.09 0.25 8.92
CA ILE A 381 -30.39 -1.06 8.33
C ILE A 381 -31.78 -1.08 7.70
N VAL A 382 -32.83 -0.71 8.46
CA VAL A 382 -34.23 -0.87 8.03
C VAL A 382 -34.55 0.04 6.84
N LEU A 383 -34.11 1.29 6.86
CA LEU A 383 -34.44 2.25 5.80
C LEU A 383 -33.75 1.93 4.47
N ASN A 384 -32.61 1.24 4.51
CA ASN A 384 -31.78 0.98 3.33
C ASN A 384 -31.82 -0.48 2.83
N ALA A 385 -32.37 -1.42 3.61
CA ALA A 385 -32.40 -2.85 3.28
C ALA A 385 -32.92 -3.15 1.88
N ARG A 386 -34.04 -2.52 1.47
CA ARG A 386 -34.61 -2.71 0.13
C ARG A 386 -33.68 -2.22 -0.98
N SER A 387 -33.07 -1.04 -0.80
CA SER A 387 -32.16 -0.47 -1.79
C SER A 387 -30.89 -1.30 -1.92
N ILE A 388 -30.35 -1.77 -0.80
CA ILE A 388 -29.18 -2.65 -0.76
C ILE A 388 -29.48 -3.95 -1.51
N PHE A 389 -30.59 -4.62 -1.19
CA PHE A 389 -30.95 -5.88 -1.84
C PHE A 389 -31.15 -5.72 -3.36
N LEU A 390 -31.91 -4.70 -3.78
CA LEU A 390 -32.17 -4.48 -5.20
C LEU A 390 -30.89 -4.16 -5.99
N ARG A 391 -29.99 -3.36 -5.44
CA ARG A 391 -28.76 -2.98 -6.15
C ARG A 391 -27.74 -4.12 -6.19
N LEU A 392 -27.64 -4.94 -5.14
CA LEU A 392 -26.79 -6.13 -5.15
C LEU A 392 -27.19 -7.16 -6.23
N GLN A 393 -28.44 -7.15 -6.68
CA GLN A 393 -28.90 -8.02 -7.79
C GLN A 393 -28.51 -7.48 -9.17
N ASN A 394 -28.36 -6.17 -9.31
CA ASN A 394 -28.22 -5.50 -10.60
C ASN A 394 -26.80 -4.95 -10.86
N GLU A 395 -26.03 -4.73 -9.79
CA GLU A 395 -24.71 -4.10 -9.86
C GLU A 395 -23.64 -5.03 -9.29
N GLN A 396 -22.46 -5.01 -9.93
CA GLN A 396 -21.34 -5.84 -9.47
C GLN A 396 -20.76 -5.36 -8.15
N MET A 397 -20.63 -4.03 -7.98
CA MET A 397 -20.16 -3.39 -6.77
C MET A 397 -20.93 -2.08 -6.51
N PRO A 398 -22.13 -2.13 -5.90
CA PRO A 398 -22.92 -0.94 -5.68
C PRO A 398 -22.26 0.01 -4.68
N ILE A 399 -22.24 1.30 -5.03
CA ILE A 399 -21.73 2.39 -4.18
C ILE A 399 -22.90 3.10 -3.50
N PHE A 400 -22.90 3.13 -2.18
CA PHE A 400 -23.85 3.84 -1.35
C PHE A 400 -23.22 5.12 -0.80
N TRP A 401 -23.91 6.24 -0.97
CA TRP A 401 -23.37 7.55 -0.63
C TRP A 401 -23.92 8.08 0.68
N LEU A 402 -23.05 8.73 1.46
CA LEU A 402 -23.40 9.55 2.61
C LEU A 402 -23.29 11.03 2.20
N ASP A 403 -24.40 11.76 2.30
CA ASP A 403 -24.50 13.17 1.91
C ASP A 403 -24.04 14.16 3.00
N ARG A 404 -23.60 13.65 4.16
CA ARG A 404 -23.16 14.41 5.32
C ARG A 404 -22.29 13.57 6.23
N LEU A 405 -21.56 14.21 7.13
CA LEU A 405 -20.83 13.52 8.20
C LEU A 405 -21.82 12.83 9.15
N VAL A 406 -21.49 11.60 9.56
CA VAL A 406 -22.38 10.78 10.41
C VAL A 406 -21.64 10.17 11.59
N GLU A 407 -22.40 9.75 12.60
CA GLU A 407 -21.93 8.93 13.71
C GLU A 407 -23.06 7.95 14.10
N VAL A 408 -22.74 6.65 14.18
CA VAL A 408 -23.72 5.64 14.61
C VAL A 408 -23.72 5.57 16.13
N SER A 409 -24.69 6.22 16.76
CA SER A 409 -24.68 6.49 18.21
C SER A 409 -24.95 5.26 19.09
N ASP A 410 -25.63 4.26 18.55
CA ASP A 410 -26.12 3.07 19.24
C ASP A 410 -25.69 1.79 18.51
N LEU A 411 -24.51 1.82 17.87
CA LEU A 411 -23.93 0.61 17.27
C LEU A 411 -23.81 -0.47 18.35
N ASP A 412 -24.47 -1.61 18.15
CA ASP A 412 -24.56 -2.69 19.13
C ASP A 412 -24.22 -4.07 18.54
N GLY A 413 -24.25 -5.08 19.41
CA GLY A 413 -24.07 -6.49 19.03
C GLY A 413 -22.77 -6.78 18.28
N GLU A 414 -22.89 -7.61 17.24
CA GLU A 414 -21.75 -8.07 16.44
C GLU A 414 -21.08 -6.92 15.66
N ALA A 415 -21.86 -5.95 15.19
CA ALA A 415 -21.33 -4.81 14.45
C ALA A 415 -20.48 -3.91 15.35
N ALA A 416 -20.89 -3.70 16.60
CA ALA A 416 -20.09 -2.96 17.58
C ALA A 416 -18.75 -3.63 17.86
N GLU A 417 -18.76 -4.95 18.10
CA GLU A 417 -17.52 -5.70 18.35
C GLU A 417 -16.59 -5.71 17.14
N GLN A 418 -17.13 -5.89 15.92
CA GLN A 418 -16.35 -5.82 14.69
C GLN A 418 -15.70 -4.44 14.49
N PHE A 419 -16.45 -3.35 14.68
CA PHE A 419 -15.90 -2.00 14.54
C PHE A 419 -14.88 -1.69 15.63
N LYS A 420 -15.14 -2.09 16.88
CA LYS A 420 -14.20 -1.93 18.00
C LYS A 420 -12.89 -2.66 17.74
N HIS A 421 -12.95 -3.90 17.26
CA HIS A 421 -11.76 -4.67 16.89
C HIS A 421 -10.99 -3.99 15.76
N TRP A 422 -11.71 -3.55 14.71
CA TRP A 422 -11.11 -2.87 13.58
C TRP A 422 -10.44 -1.56 13.99
N ARG A 423 -11.13 -0.72 14.78
CA ARG A 423 -10.60 0.52 15.34
C ARG A 423 -9.36 0.25 16.18
N THR A 424 -9.33 -0.82 16.98
CA THR A 424 -8.18 -1.14 17.84
C THR A 424 -6.93 -1.50 17.03
N LYS A 425 -7.09 -2.19 15.90
CA LYS A 425 -5.95 -2.56 15.04
C LYS A 425 -5.54 -1.41 14.11
N CYS A 426 -6.50 -0.75 13.46
CA CYS A 426 -6.21 0.34 12.53
C CYS A 426 -5.86 1.62 13.28
N ARG A 427 -4.57 1.96 13.31
CA ARG A 427 -4.05 3.18 13.95
C ARG A 427 -4.66 4.48 13.42
N ALA A 428 -5.01 4.55 12.15
CA ALA A 428 -5.69 5.71 11.60
C ALA A 428 -7.11 5.91 12.19
N LEU A 429 -7.84 4.82 12.48
CA LEU A 429 -9.17 4.87 13.08
C LEU A 429 -9.15 5.23 14.58
N HIS A 430 -8.07 4.94 15.30
CA HIS A 430 -7.88 5.37 16.69
C HIS A 430 -6.82 6.47 16.85
N TYR A 431 -6.55 7.23 15.78
CA TYR A 431 -5.51 8.27 15.77
C TYR A 431 -5.64 9.27 16.92
N LEU A 432 -6.87 9.63 17.29
CA LEU A 432 -7.15 10.55 18.40
C LEU A 432 -6.82 9.96 19.77
N ASP A 433 -6.75 8.64 19.90
CA ASP A 433 -6.41 7.95 21.15
C ASP A 433 -4.90 7.70 21.29
N LEU A 434 -4.14 7.87 20.21
CA LEU A 434 -2.69 7.70 20.19
C LEU A 434 -1.96 8.86 20.88
N THR A 435 -0.80 8.56 21.46
CA THR A 435 0.13 9.59 21.96
C THR A 435 0.70 10.41 20.82
N GLU A 436 1.24 11.60 21.10
CA GLU A 436 1.87 12.46 20.10
C GLU A 436 3.02 11.75 19.36
N GLU A 437 3.87 11.02 20.09
CA GLU A 437 4.94 10.20 19.50
C GLU A 437 4.37 9.12 18.57
N GLN A 438 3.29 8.44 18.97
CA GLN A 438 2.65 7.42 18.15
C GLN A 438 1.98 8.01 16.92
N ARG A 439 1.34 9.18 17.04
CA ARG A 439 0.79 9.93 15.90
C ARG A 439 1.89 10.27 14.91
N GLY A 440 3.07 10.64 15.39
CA GLY A 440 4.29 10.87 14.58
C GLY A 440 4.77 9.67 13.76
N ARG A 441 4.32 8.44 14.08
CA ARG A 441 4.62 7.19 13.35
C ARG A 441 3.44 6.60 12.57
N VAL A 442 2.24 7.17 12.74
CA VAL A 442 1.04 6.94 11.91
C VAL A 442 0.97 7.96 10.76
N LEU A 443 1.80 8.99 10.90
CA LEU A 443 2.38 9.79 9.85
C LEU A 443 3.38 8.95 9.03
#